data_AF-A0A961EVS1-F1
#
_entry.id   AF-A0A961EVS1-F1
#
_cell.length_a   1.000
_cell.length_b   1.000
_cell.length_c   1.000
_cell.angle_alpha   90.00
_cell.angle_beta   90.00
_cell.angle_gamma   90.00
#
_symmetry.space_group_name_H-M   'P 1'
#
loop_
_entity.id
_entity.type
_entity.pdbx_description
1 polymer ?
#
loop_
_entity_poly.entity_id
_entity_poly.type
_entity_poly.pdbx_seq_one_letter_code
_entity_poly.pdbx_strand_id
1 'polypeptide(L)' 'LNDYLGTNFYSYLAQFRIREACEMLRSEQERTILSIAYACGFNSKSSFHSAFKKELGMSPGEFRRSNQKANSDRSR' A
#
# COMPACT_ATOMS: atom_id res chain seq x y z
N LEU A 1 18.90 -24.11 -0.67
CA LEU A 1 19.58 -22.86 -1.11
C LEU A 1 18.66 -21.86 -1.84
N ASN A 2 17.41 -22.22 -2.21
CA ASN A 2 16.51 -21.33 -2.97
C ASN A 2 15.57 -20.43 -2.13
N ASP A 3 15.35 -20.71 -0.84
CA ASP A 3 14.35 -19.96 -0.05
C ASP A 3 14.82 -18.61 0.49
N TYR A 4 16.13 -18.41 0.62
CA TYR A 4 16.67 -17.15 1.17
C TYR A 4 16.62 -15.99 0.17
N LEU A 5 16.84 -16.26 -1.12
CA LEU A 5 16.83 -15.23 -2.17
C LEU A 5 15.40 -14.91 -2.64
N GLY A 6 14.54 -15.92 -2.76
CA GLY A 6 13.14 -15.73 -3.16
C GLY A 6 12.39 -14.85 -2.17
N THR A 7 12.44 -15.19 -0.88
CA THR A 7 11.74 -14.42 0.17
C THR A 7 12.26 -12.99 0.27
N ASN A 8 13.56 -12.78 0.15
CA ASN A 8 14.16 -11.44 0.25
C ASN A 8 13.83 -10.58 -0.98
N PHE A 9 13.90 -11.15 -2.19
CA PHE A 9 13.54 -10.42 -3.42
C PHE A 9 12.04 -10.06 -3.45
N TYR A 10 11.16 -11.01 -3.12
CA TYR A 10 9.71 -10.73 -3.06
C TYR A 10 9.38 -9.71 -1.97
N SER A 11 10.05 -9.76 -0.81
CA SER A 11 9.85 -8.76 0.25
C SER A 11 10.35 -7.38 -0.16
N TYR A 12 11.52 -7.30 -0.80
CA TYR A 12 12.05 -6.04 -1.33
C TYR A 12 11.12 -5.43 -2.39
N LEU A 13 10.66 -6.25 -3.33
CA LEU A 13 9.72 -5.82 -4.36
C LEU A 13 8.38 -5.38 -3.75
N ALA A 14 7.87 -6.13 -2.77
CA ALA A 14 6.66 -5.76 -2.05
C ALA A 14 6.84 -4.40 -1.36
N GLN A 15 7.95 -4.16 -0.66
CA GLN A 15 8.24 -2.85 -0.06
C GLN A 15 8.25 -1.71 -1.08
N PHE A 16 8.88 -1.91 -2.23
CA PHE A 16 8.87 -0.92 -3.30
C PHE A 16 7.44 -0.61 -3.77
N ARG A 17 6.64 -1.65 -4.06
CA ARG A 17 5.25 -1.52 -4.50
C ARG A 17 4.36 -0.87 -3.44
N ILE A 18 4.57 -1.16 -2.16
CA ILE A 18 3.82 -0.53 -1.06
C ILE A 18 4.16 0.95 -0.95
N ARG A 19 5.41 1.36 -1.17
CA ARG A 19 5.79 2.78 -1.23
C ARG A 19 5.04 3.52 -2.33
N GLU A 20 5.01 2.99 -3.56
CA GLU A 20 4.20 3.58 -4.64
C GLU A 20 2.71 3.64 -4.29
N ALA A 21 2.17 2.56 -3.71
CA ALA A 21 0.77 2.53 -3.28
C ALA A 21 0.46 3.62 -2.27
N CYS A 22 1.38 3.95 -1.36
CA CYS A 22 1.21 5.04 -0.40
C CYS A 22 1.09 6.39 -1.07
N GLU A 23 1.92 6.67 -2.08
CA GLU A 23 1.85 7.92 -2.83
C GLU A 23 0.52 8.04 -3.56
N MET A 24 0.09 7.00 -4.28
CA MET A 24 -1.24 6.98 -4.94
C MET A 24 -2.39 7.12 -3.94
N LEU A 25 -2.29 6.49 -2.75
CA LEU A 25 -3.31 6.63 -1.70
C LEU A 25 -3.39 8.05 -1.13
N ARG A 26 -2.31 8.83 -1.22
CA ARG A 26 -2.26 10.22 -0.76
C ARG A 26 -2.67 11.22 -1.82
N SER A 27 -2.40 10.96 -3.10
CA SER A 27 -2.70 11.88 -4.20
C SER A 27 -4.03 11.60 -4.90
N GLU A 28 -4.51 10.35 -4.88
CA GLU A 28 -5.68 9.89 -5.65
C GLU A 28 -6.81 9.44 -4.72
N GLN A 29 -7.45 10.37 -4.01
CA GLN A 29 -8.53 10.07 -3.05
C GLN A 29 -9.69 9.26 -3.65
N GLU A 30 -10.07 9.58 -4.89
CA GLU A 30 -11.21 8.99 -5.58
C GLU A 30 -10.90 7.60 -6.15
N ARG A 31 -9.62 7.25 -6.35
CA ARG A 31 -9.26 5.96 -6.94
C ARG A 31 -9.49 4.85 -5.93
N THR A 32 -10.08 3.74 -6.36
CA THR A 32 -10.35 2.63 -5.43
C THR A 32 -9.05 1.96 -4.96
N ILE A 33 -9.05 1.46 -3.72
CA ILE A 33 -7.91 0.70 -3.16
C ILE A 33 -7.54 -0.49 -4.06
N LEU A 34 -8.54 -1.13 -4.66
CA LEU A 34 -8.35 -2.26 -5.57
C LEU A 34 -7.62 -1.84 -6.86
N SER A 35 -8.00 -0.70 -7.45
CA SER A 35 -7.32 -0.17 -8.64
C SER A 35 -5.86 0.18 -8.36
N ILE A 36 -5.57 0.77 -7.20
CA ILE A 36 -4.21 1.07 -6.76
C ILE A 36 -3.40 -0.23 -6.55
N ALA A 37 -4.00 -1.25 -5.93
CA ALA A 37 -3.34 -2.55 -5.76
C ALA A 37 -2.90 -3.15 -7.11
N TYR A 38 -3.78 -3.14 -8.11
CA TYR A 38 -3.46 -3.62 -9.46
C TYR A 38 -2.40 -2.75 -10.15
N ALA A 39 -2.48 -1.42 -10.01
CA ALA A 39 -1.49 -0.50 -10.56
C ALA A 39 -0.08 -0.73 -9.98
N CYS A 40 0.00 -1.11 -8.70
CA CYS A 40 1.25 -1.45 -8.01
C CYS A 40 1.69 -2.91 -8.27
N GLY A 41 1.07 -3.63 -9.20
CA GLY A 41 1.48 -4.97 -9.62
C GLY A 41 1.05 -6.12 -8.70
N PHE A 42 0.09 -5.91 -7.80
CA PHE A 42 -0.53 -6.99 -7.04
C PHE A 42 -1.61 -7.67 -7.87
N ASN A 43 -1.70 -9.00 -7.79
CA ASN A 43 -2.68 -9.78 -8.54
C ASN A 43 -4.01 -9.97 -7.77
N SER A 44 -4.07 -9.56 -6.50
CA SER A 44 -5.25 -9.76 -5.66
C SER A 44 -5.30 -8.74 -4.53
N LYS A 45 -6.53 -8.42 -4.10
CA LYS A 45 -6.78 -7.57 -2.92
C LYS A 45 -6.12 -8.15 -1.66
N SER A 46 -6.20 -9.47 -1.45
CA SER A 46 -5.67 -10.12 -0.25
C SER A 46 -4.15 -10.03 -0.17
N SER A 47 -3.43 -10.29 -1.27
CA SER A 47 -1.96 -10.15 -1.30
C SER A 47 -1.51 -8.72 -1.01
N PHE A 48 -2.20 -7.74 -1.58
CA PHE A 48 -1.95 -6.34 -1.32
C PHE A 48 -2.21 -5.98 0.15
N HIS A 49 -3.35 -6.35 0.71
CA HIS A 49 -3.68 -6.06 2.11
C HIS A 49 -2.67 -6.68 3.08
N SER A 50 -2.25 -7.92 2.85
CA SER A 50 -1.24 -8.59 3.68
C SER A 50 0.12 -7.90 3.59
N ALA A 51 0.59 -7.57 2.38
CA ALA A 51 1.86 -6.86 2.19
C ALA A 51 1.82 -5.47 2.81
N PHE A 52 0.73 -4.72 2.58
CA PHE A 52 0.56 -3.36 3.12
C PHE A 52 0.55 -3.36 4.65
N LYS A 53 -0.20 -4.28 5.26
CA LYS A 53 -0.23 -4.42 6.73
C LYS A 53 1.11 -4.88 7.29
N LYS A 54 1.83 -5.77 6.59
CA LYS A 54 3.17 -6.21 7.01
C LYS A 54 4.16 -5.04 7.02
N GLU A 55 4.13 -4.19 6.00
CA GLU A 55 5.10 -3.09 5.87
C GLU A 55 4.74 -1.84 6.69
N LEU A 56 3.45 -1.52 6.86
CA LEU A 56 3.01 -0.29 7.52
C LEU A 56 2.25 -0.49 8.83
N GLY A 57 1.98 -1.73 9.23
CA GLY A 57 1.23 -2.05 10.44
C GLY A 57 -0.27 -1.76 10.39
N MET A 58 -0.77 -1.19 9.28
CA MET A 58 -2.17 -0.80 9.12
C MET A 58 -2.69 -1.18 7.72
N SER A 59 -4.01 -1.16 7.53
CA SER A 59 -4.63 -1.42 6.22
C SER A 59 -4.55 -0.20 5.30
N PRO A 60 -4.59 -0.39 3.97
CA PRO A 60 -4.63 0.71 3.00
C PRO A 60 -5.79 1.70 3.23
N GLY A 61 -6.94 1.18 3.69
CA GLY A 61 -8.11 2.00 4.00
C GLY A 61 -7.94 2.85 5.25
N GLU A 62 -7.29 2.31 6.29
CA GLU A 62 -6.92 3.09 7.49
C GLU A 62 -5.93 4.18 7.12
N PHE A 63 -4.90 3.84 6.35
CA PHE A 63 -3.91 4.80 5.87
C PHE A 63 -4.55 5.96 5.10
N ARG A 64 -5.47 5.67 4.16
CA ARG A 64 -6.20 6.70 3.41
C ARG A 64 -7.04 7.60 4.30
N ARG A 65 -7.79 7.03 5.26
CA ARG A 65 -8.61 7.80 6.19
C ARG A 65 -7.78 8.73 7.09
N SER A 66 -6.63 8.25 7.56
CA SER A 66 -5.69 9.07 8.33
C SER A 66 -5.20 10.28 7.53
N ASN A 67 -4.94 10.10 6.23
CA ASN A 67 -4.55 11.20 5.36
C ASN A 67 -5.68 12.22 5.12
N GLN A 68 -6.93 11.76 5.01
CA GLN A 68 -8.10 12.64 4.87
C GLN A 68 -8.32 13.51 6.12
N LYS A 69 -8.19 12.93 7.33
CA LYS A 69 -8.28 13.70 8.59
C LYS A 69 -7.21 14.77 8.71
N ALA A 70 -5.96 14.43 8.37
CA ALA A 70 -4.85 15.39 8.40
C ALA A 70 -5.07 16.57 7.45
N ASN A 71 -5.72 16.36 6.29
CA ASN A 71 -6.01 17.42 5.33
C ASN A 71 -7.19 18.31 5.76
N SER A 72 -8.19 17.76 6.46
CA SER A 72 -9.32 18.54 6.98
C SER A 72 -8.94 19.45 8.16
N ASP A 73 -7.99 19.04 9.01
CA ASP A 73 -7.53 19.86 10.15
C ASP A 73 -6.58 20.99 9.74
N ARG A 74 -5.87 20.88 8.60
CA ARG A 74 -5.01 21.94 8.06
C ARG A 74 -5.76 23.05 7.32
N SER A 75 -7.03 22.83 7.01
CA SER A 75 -7.89 23.81 6.30
C SER A 75 -8.79 24.60 7.26
N ARG A 76 -8.54 24.53 8.57
CA ARG A 76 -9.18 25.31 9.64
C ARG A 76 -8.13 26.20 10.30
#